data_AF-A0A964R6K8-F1
#
_entry.id   AF-A0A964R6K8-F1
#
_cell.length_a   1.000
_cell.length_b   1.000
_cell.length_c   1.000
_cell.angle_alpha   90.00
_cell.angle_beta   90.00
_cell.angle_gamma   90.00
#
_symmetry.space_group_name_H-M   'P 1'
#
loop_
_entity.id
_entity.type
_entity.pdbx_description
1 polymer ?
#
loop_
_entity_poly.entity_id
_entity_poly.type
_entity_poly.pdbx_seq_one_letter_code
_entity_poly.pdbx_strand_id
1 'polypeptide(L)'
;MPLTALQKDVLTVLAGLRSEESHFAGGIVLNAGEGSPRFSSDFNLFHELAEEVTRASERDVLCLRQAGFQVETPSPCGEWEKETTFRKARVIRGTEWVEIDWAADSAFRFFPIERDPVLGWRLHRFDVATNKALALSARTETRDYVDIVELHRTYPLAAICWAACGKDPGFTPLSLLKMMKRFGRIDPGRLEEIQARAIDPVALKTAWIQMSDEAEAQMTCLADERPDLPIGVAFVDEAGCLGWIGDNPSLRLHAPTSRGCWPKIHGLEP
;
A
#
# COMPACT_ATOMS: atom_id res chain seq x y z
N MET A 1 12.65 -2.01 10.38
CA MET A 1 13.90 -2.28 9.66
C MET A 1 14.20 -1.07 8.81
N PRO A 2 15.39 -0.46 8.94
CA PRO A 2 15.67 0.81 8.28
C PRO A 2 15.91 0.66 6.77
N LEU A 3 15.70 1.75 6.04
CA LEU A 3 16.20 1.93 4.66
C LEU A 3 17.70 1.64 4.56
N THR A 4 18.13 1.04 3.44
CA THR A 4 19.57 0.86 3.15
C THR A 4 20.27 2.21 2.93
N ALA A 5 21.60 2.23 2.99
CA ALA A 5 22.37 3.45 2.72
C ALA A 5 22.07 3.99 1.31
N LEU A 6 22.08 3.12 0.29
CA LEU A 6 21.71 3.51 -1.07
C LEU A 6 20.28 4.06 -1.16
N GLN A 7 19.30 3.44 -0.50
CA GLN A 7 17.93 3.92 -0.50
C GLN A 7 17.80 5.32 0.11
N LYS A 8 18.53 5.58 1.21
CA LYS A 8 18.58 6.91 1.82
C LYS A 8 19.17 7.93 0.85
N ASP A 9 20.28 7.60 0.20
CA ASP A 9 20.92 8.48 -0.78
C ASP A 9 20.00 8.79 -1.97
N VAL A 10 19.30 7.78 -2.51
CA VAL A 10 18.31 7.99 -3.60
C VAL A 10 17.14 8.85 -3.12
N LEU A 11 16.67 8.67 -1.89
CA LEU A 11 15.60 9.50 -1.30
C LEU A 11 16.01 10.96 -1.14
N THR A 12 17.29 11.27 -0.88
CA THR A 12 17.76 12.67 -0.84
C THR A 12 17.52 13.42 -2.15
N VAL A 13 17.46 12.69 -3.28
CA VAL A 13 17.16 13.24 -4.60
C VAL A 13 15.65 13.24 -4.85
N LEU A 14 14.98 12.11 -4.62
CA LEU A 14 13.59 11.92 -5.09
C LEU A 14 12.54 12.54 -4.17
N ALA A 15 12.77 12.59 -2.86
CA ALA A 15 11.77 13.06 -1.89
C ALA A 15 11.32 14.50 -2.16
N GLY A 16 12.27 15.37 -2.55
CA GLY A 16 11.99 16.77 -2.91
C GLY A 16 11.28 16.94 -4.26
N LEU A 17 11.21 15.89 -5.08
CA LEU A 17 10.51 15.89 -6.37
C LEU A 17 9.07 15.38 -6.25
N ARG A 18 8.68 14.86 -5.07
CA ARG A 18 7.33 14.34 -4.84
C ARG A 18 6.31 15.47 -4.64
N SER A 19 5.06 15.19 -4.98
CA SER A 19 3.89 16.03 -4.76
C SER A 19 2.68 15.16 -4.39
N GLU A 20 1.50 15.77 -4.27
CA GLU A 20 0.26 15.00 -4.11
C GLU A 20 0.01 14.09 -5.32
N GLU A 21 0.31 14.56 -6.53
CA GLU A 21 0.15 13.84 -7.80
C GLU A 21 1.31 12.88 -8.13
N SER A 22 2.42 12.96 -7.38
CA SER A 22 3.58 12.08 -7.54
C SER A 22 4.11 11.68 -6.16
N HIS A 23 3.71 10.52 -5.67
CA HIS A 23 3.94 10.13 -4.28
C HIS A 23 4.39 8.68 -4.15
N PHE A 24 5.03 8.37 -3.02
CA PHE A 24 5.41 7.00 -2.70
C PHE A 24 4.20 6.14 -2.31
N ALA A 25 4.18 4.92 -2.82
CA ALA A 25 3.19 3.91 -2.53
C ALA A 25 3.86 2.55 -2.25
N GLY A 26 3.08 1.48 -2.18
CA GLY A 26 3.61 0.12 -2.05
C GLY A 26 4.31 -0.15 -0.72
N GLY A 27 5.26 -1.10 -0.75
CA GLY A 27 5.89 -1.65 0.47
C GLY A 27 6.69 -0.64 1.29
N ILE A 28 7.31 0.35 0.64
CA ILE A 28 8.19 1.32 1.30
C ILE A 28 7.45 2.19 2.31
N VAL A 29 6.17 2.50 2.05
CA VAL A 29 5.30 3.28 2.95
C VAL A 29 5.12 2.59 4.31
N LEU A 30 5.10 1.26 4.32
CA LEU A 30 4.98 0.47 5.54
C LEU A 30 6.34 0.21 6.19
N ASN A 31 7.39 0.15 5.38
CA ASN A 31 8.64 -0.48 5.76
C ASN A 31 9.85 0.46 5.87
N ALA A 32 9.70 1.77 5.65
CA ALA A 32 10.81 2.73 5.76
C ALA A 32 11.33 2.94 7.21
N GLY A 33 10.48 2.71 8.22
CA GLY A 33 10.80 2.98 9.62
C GLY A 33 11.69 1.92 10.29
N GLU A 34 12.54 2.33 11.23
CA GLU A 34 13.46 1.44 11.94
C GLU A 34 12.76 0.26 12.63
N GLY A 35 11.49 0.40 13.02
CA GLY A 35 10.66 -0.65 13.64
C GLY A 35 9.93 -1.62 12.69
N SER A 36 9.95 -1.40 11.38
CA SER A 36 9.21 -2.23 10.39
C SER A 36 9.61 -3.72 10.41
N PRO A 37 8.73 -4.65 9.95
CA PRO A 37 8.98 -6.09 10.00
C PRO A 37 9.97 -6.62 8.95
N ARG A 38 10.19 -5.91 7.83
CA ARG A 38 11.05 -6.33 6.71
C ARG A 38 11.63 -5.13 5.95
N PHE A 39 12.57 -5.36 5.06
CA PHE A 39 13.00 -4.34 4.09
C PHE A 39 12.03 -4.28 2.90
N SER A 40 11.89 -3.09 2.28
CA SER A 40 11.34 -2.96 0.93
C SER A 40 12.49 -2.89 -0.06
N SER A 41 12.46 -3.69 -1.12
CA SER A 41 13.52 -3.75 -2.12
C SER A 41 13.35 -2.71 -3.25
N ASP A 42 12.16 -2.13 -3.36
CA ASP A 42 11.71 -1.28 -4.45
C ASP A 42 11.08 0.02 -3.95
N PHE A 43 11.15 1.05 -4.79
CA PHE A 43 10.36 2.26 -4.68
C PHE A 43 9.21 2.21 -5.68
N ASN A 44 7.99 2.41 -5.19
CA ASN A 44 6.80 2.50 -6.03
C ASN A 44 6.30 3.94 -5.98
N LEU A 45 6.17 4.57 -7.15
CA LEU A 45 5.79 5.97 -7.32
C LEU A 45 4.52 6.03 -8.16
N PHE A 46 3.42 6.49 -7.57
CA PHE A 46 2.12 6.50 -8.22
C PHE A 46 1.78 7.89 -8.76
N HIS A 47 1.13 7.89 -9.92
CA HIS A 47 0.66 9.06 -10.65
C HIS A 47 -0.76 8.81 -11.16
N GLU A 48 -1.57 9.85 -11.33
CA GLU A 48 -2.97 9.67 -11.74
C GLU A 48 -3.12 9.46 -13.26
N LEU A 49 -2.13 9.89 -14.07
CA LEU A 49 -2.18 9.89 -15.53
C LEU A 49 -0.91 9.28 -16.14
N ALA A 50 -1.05 8.67 -17.33
CA ALA A 50 0.08 8.07 -18.06
C ALA A 50 1.12 9.13 -18.49
N GLU A 51 0.68 10.31 -18.95
CA GLU A 51 1.57 11.43 -19.25
C GLU A 51 2.43 11.84 -18.04
N GLU A 52 1.88 11.75 -16.82
CA GLU A 52 2.57 12.09 -15.58
C GLU A 52 3.59 11.03 -15.18
N VAL A 53 3.31 9.74 -15.45
CA VAL A 53 4.32 8.67 -15.32
C VAL A 53 5.53 8.98 -16.21
N THR A 54 5.29 9.32 -17.47
CA THR A 54 6.35 9.64 -18.43
C THR A 54 7.14 10.88 -17.99
N ARG A 55 6.45 11.98 -17.67
CA ARG A 55 7.07 13.23 -17.25
C ARG A 55 7.89 13.10 -15.96
N ALA A 56 7.31 12.46 -14.94
CA ALA A 56 7.95 12.31 -13.64
C ALA A 56 9.16 11.37 -13.72
N SER A 57 9.03 10.23 -14.40
CA SER A 57 10.14 9.28 -14.56
C SER A 57 11.33 9.86 -15.31
N GLU A 58 11.11 10.64 -16.39
CA GLU A 58 12.19 11.33 -17.11
C GLU A 58 12.92 12.34 -16.23
N ARG A 59 12.15 13.16 -15.49
CA ARG A 59 12.71 14.13 -14.55
C ARG A 59 13.51 13.45 -13.45
N ASP A 60 12.98 12.37 -12.87
CA ASP A 60 13.63 11.64 -11.79
C ASP A 60 14.94 11.01 -12.25
N VAL A 61 14.93 10.33 -13.40
CA VAL A 61 16.13 9.72 -13.99
C VAL A 61 17.19 10.78 -14.30
N LEU A 62 16.79 11.94 -14.83
CA LEU A 62 17.72 13.05 -15.08
C LEU A 62 18.37 13.53 -13.76
N CYS A 63 17.57 13.78 -12.72
CA CYS A 63 18.08 14.23 -11.43
C CYS A 63 18.99 13.20 -10.76
N LEU A 64 18.66 11.91 -10.85
CA LEU A 64 19.49 10.82 -10.32
C LEU A 64 20.83 10.73 -11.06
N ARG A 65 20.85 10.83 -12.39
CA ARG A 65 22.09 10.86 -13.17
C ARG A 65 22.95 12.08 -12.83
N GLN A 66 22.32 13.25 -12.67
CA GLN A 66 23.02 14.48 -12.24
C GLN A 66 23.59 14.37 -10.82
N ALA A 67 22.95 13.63 -9.94
CA ALA A 67 23.45 13.30 -8.60
C ALA A 67 24.54 12.21 -8.59
N GLY A 68 24.99 11.76 -9.77
CA GLY A 68 26.11 10.83 -9.92
C GLY A 68 25.74 9.35 -9.81
N PHE A 69 24.45 9.00 -9.84
CA PHE A 69 24.03 7.60 -9.92
C PHE A 69 24.10 7.08 -11.35
N GLN A 70 24.47 5.81 -11.51
CA GLN A 70 24.18 5.09 -12.75
C GLN A 70 22.70 4.70 -12.74
N VAL A 71 22.01 4.92 -13.86
CA VAL A 71 20.57 4.60 -13.97
C VAL A 71 20.31 3.83 -15.25
N GLU A 72 19.89 2.58 -15.09
CA GLU A 72 19.43 1.69 -16.16
C GLU A 72 17.92 1.80 -16.32
N THR A 73 17.45 1.91 -17.56
CA THR A 73 16.04 2.09 -17.92
C THR A 73 15.60 0.92 -18.80
N PRO A 74 15.35 -0.27 -18.23
CA PRO A 74 14.90 -1.42 -19.02
C PRO A 74 13.60 -1.09 -19.75
N SER A 75 13.59 -1.31 -21.07
CA SER A 75 12.48 -0.94 -21.97
C SER A 75 12.15 -2.11 -22.92
N PRO A 76 11.75 -3.29 -22.41
CA PRO A 76 11.51 -4.47 -23.25
C PRO A 76 10.40 -4.27 -24.29
N CYS A 77 9.47 -3.33 -24.05
CA CYS A 77 8.35 -3.02 -24.95
C CYS A 77 8.34 -1.54 -25.39
N GLY A 78 9.47 -0.86 -25.27
CA GLY A 78 9.63 0.53 -25.67
C GLY A 78 8.91 1.52 -24.73
N GLU A 79 8.84 1.22 -23.43
CA GLU A 79 8.16 2.01 -22.40
C GLU A 79 8.79 3.41 -22.20
N TRP A 80 10.11 3.54 -22.44
CA TRP A 80 10.84 4.80 -22.28
C TRP A 80 10.79 5.70 -23.52
N GLU A 81 10.25 5.20 -24.64
CA GLU A 81 10.17 5.88 -25.93
C GLU A 81 8.76 6.43 -26.22
N LYS A 82 7.79 6.19 -25.34
CA LYS A 82 6.38 6.60 -25.50
C LYS A 82 5.72 6.94 -24.17
N GLU A 83 4.53 7.52 -24.25
CA GLU A 83 3.62 7.64 -23.12
C GLU A 83 3.14 6.24 -22.67
N THR A 84 3.19 5.98 -21.37
CA THR A 84 2.88 4.66 -20.81
C THR A 84 2.34 4.78 -19.39
N THR A 85 1.59 3.78 -18.95
CA THR A 85 1.08 3.67 -17.57
C THR A 85 2.09 3.05 -16.62
N PHE A 86 3.23 2.56 -17.11
CA PHE A 86 4.25 1.95 -16.27
C PHE A 86 5.66 2.14 -16.84
N ARG A 87 6.61 2.53 -15.99
CA ARG A 87 8.05 2.56 -16.27
C ARG A 87 8.82 1.97 -15.09
N LYS A 88 9.94 1.33 -15.39
CA LYS A 88 10.88 0.78 -14.41
C LYS A 88 12.27 1.32 -14.68
N ALA A 89 13.03 1.60 -13.61
CA ALA A 89 14.45 1.87 -13.66
C ALA A 89 15.18 1.15 -12.53
N ARG A 90 16.48 0.94 -12.72
CA ARG A 90 17.40 0.46 -11.69
C ARG A 90 18.45 1.53 -11.44
N VAL A 91 18.52 2.00 -10.20
CA VAL A 91 19.53 2.98 -9.75
C VAL A 91 20.66 2.22 -9.09
N ILE A 92 21.90 2.49 -9.52
CA ILE A 92 23.08 1.71 -9.19
C ILE A 92 24.15 2.62 -8.58
N ARG A 93 24.79 2.13 -7.51
CA ARG A 93 26.00 2.72 -6.92
C ARG A 93 26.95 1.60 -6.50
N GLY A 94 28.07 1.47 -7.20
CA GLY A 94 29.00 0.35 -7.00
C GLY A 94 28.32 -0.98 -7.30
N THR A 95 28.26 -1.87 -6.31
CA THR A 95 27.60 -3.19 -6.41
C THR A 95 26.16 -3.21 -5.88
N GLU A 96 25.70 -2.10 -5.29
CA GLU A 96 24.35 -1.98 -4.73
C GLU A 96 23.40 -1.37 -5.77
N TRP A 97 22.13 -1.76 -5.71
CA TRP A 97 21.10 -1.21 -6.56
C TRP A 97 19.74 -1.14 -5.86
N VAL A 98 18.87 -0.27 -6.36
CA VAL A 98 17.46 -0.19 -5.98
C VAL A 98 16.60 -0.02 -7.24
N GLU A 99 15.47 -0.71 -7.28
CA GLU A 99 14.49 -0.56 -8.36
C GLU A 99 13.48 0.54 -8.04
N ILE A 100 13.10 1.27 -9.08
CA ILE A 100 12.06 2.29 -9.03
C ILE A 100 11.03 1.98 -10.10
N ASP A 101 9.78 1.88 -9.67
CA ASP A 101 8.62 1.66 -10.51
C ASP A 101 7.73 2.91 -10.47
N TRP A 102 7.49 3.52 -11.62
CA TRP A 102 6.49 4.57 -11.80
C TRP A 102 5.26 3.93 -12.43
N ALA A 103 4.11 4.08 -11.79
CA ALA A 103 2.85 3.52 -12.28
C ALA A 103 1.75 4.57 -12.30
N ALA A 104 0.88 4.48 -13.30
CA ALA A 104 -0.41 5.15 -13.29
C ALA A 104 -1.34 4.33 -12.39
N ASP A 105 -1.92 4.98 -11.39
CA ASP A 105 -2.87 4.38 -10.45
C ASP A 105 -4.13 5.23 -10.37
N SER A 106 -5.24 4.61 -9.96
CA SER A 106 -6.50 5.30 -9.78
C SER A 106 -6.37 6.38 -8.69
N ALA A 107 -6.89 7.58 -8.97
CA ALA A 107 -7.04 8.62 -7.96
C ALA A 107 -8.09 8.25 -6.89
N PHE A 108 -8.76 7.10 -6.99
CA PHE A 108 -9.82 6.67 -6.10
C PHE A 108 -9.25 6.05 -4.81
N ARG A 109 -9.31 6.81 -3.71
CA ARG A 109 -8.69 6.48 -2.42
C ARG A 109 -9.58 6.92 -1.26
N PHE A 110 -9.35 6.36 -0.07
CA PHE A 110 -10.09 6.72 1.13
C PHE A 110 -9.61 8.05 1.70
N PHE A 111 -8.30 8.21 1.81
CA PHE A 111 -7.69 9.39 2.41
C PHE A 111 -6.82 10.15 1.41
N PRO A 112 -6.63 11.47 1.59
CA PRO A 112 -5.68 12.23 0.78
C PRO A 112 -4.26 11.69 0.91
N ILE A 113 -3.42 12.04 -0.07
CA ILE A 113 -1.97 11.77 0.01
C ILE A 113 -1.39 12.61 1.14
N GLU A 114 -0.47 12.02 1.90
CA GLU A 114 0.09 12.61 3.10
C GLU A 114 1.52 13.09 2.85
N ARG A 115 1.88 14.22 3.47
CA ARG A 115 3.29 14.59 3.59
C ARG A 115 4.02 13.60 4.49
N ASP A 116 5.25 13.28 4.12
CA ASP A 116 6.09 12.37 4.88
C ASP A 116 7.50 12.96 5.03
N PRO A 117 8.08 12.96 6.24
CA PRO A 117 9.39 13.55 6.47
C PRO A 117 10.54 12.79 5.78
N VAL A 118 10.35 11.52 5.44
CA VAL A 118 11.36 10.67 4.78
C VAL A 118 11.10 10.53 3.30
N LEU A 119 9.84 10.31 2.92
CA LEU A 119 9.41 10.04 1.54
C LEU A 119 8.97 11.31 0.78
N GLY A 120 8.86 12.45 1.46
CA GLY A 120 8.30 13.69 0.90
C GLY A 120 6.77 13.65 0.84
N TRP A 121 6.22 12.76 0.02
CA TRP A 121 4.78 12.49 -0.07
C TRP A 121 4.51 11.01 -0.22
N ARG A 122 3.45 10.52 0.41
CA ARG A 122 3.08 9.10 0.39
C ARG A 122 1.57 8.87 0.40
N LEU A 123 1.19 7.70 -0.09
CA LEU A 123 -0.16 7.17 0.09
C LEU A 123 -0.48 6.99 1.59
N HIS A 124 -1.73 7.25 1.98
CA HIS A 124 -2.19 6.99 3.33
C HIS A 124 -2.06 5.49 3.66
N ARG A 125 -1.66 5.16 4.90
CA ARG A 125 -1.33 3.77 5.28
C ARG A 125 -2.50 2.81 5.14
N PHE A 126 -3.72 3.29 5.40
CA PHE A 126 -4.93 2.48 5.19
C PHE A 126 -5.20 2.20 3.71
N ASP A 127 -4.93 3.16 2.83
CA ASP A 127 -5.02 2.96 1.39
C ASP A 127 -3.98 1.93 0.92
N VAL A 128 -2.76 1.95 1.48
CA VAL A 128 -1.77 0.89 1.25
C VAL A 128 -2.29 -0.47 1.75
N ALA A 129 -2.98 -0.51 2.89
CA ALA A 129 -3.55 -1.74 3.44
C ALA A 129 -4.59 -2.37 2.52
N THR A 130 -5.51 -1.56 1.99
CA THR A 130 -6.50 -2.02 1.00
C THR A 130 -5.83 -2.54 -0.28
N ASN A 131 -4.81 -1.83 -0.78
CA ASN A 131 -4.05 -2.27 -1.96
C ASN A 131 -3.30 -3.59 -1.67
N LYS A 132 -2.81 -3.80 -0.45
CA LYS A 132 -2.16 -5.05 -0.03
C LYS A 132 -3.12 -6.22 0.05
N ALA A 133 -4.35 -6.00 0.53
CA ALA A 133 -5.38 -7.03 0.51
C ALA A 133 -5.73 -7.45 -0.92
N LEU A 134 -5.92 -6.48 -1.83
CA LEU A 134 -6.18 -6.75 -3.25
C LEU A 134 -5.00 -7.48 -3.90
N ALA A 135 -3.76 -7.04 -3.67
CA ALA A 135 -2.58 -7.73 -4.18
C ALA A 135 -2.49 -9.17 -3.66
N LEU A 136 -2.63 -9.39 -2.35
CA LEU A 136 -2.59 -10.72 -1.74
C LEU A 136 -3.71 -11.65 -2.25
N SER A 137 -4.83 -11.08 -2.70
CA SER A 137 -5.92 -11.85 -3.30
C SER A 137 -5.64 -12.31 -4.73
N ALA A 138 -4.63 -11.74 -5.40
CA ALA A 138 -4.36 -11.96 -6.82
C ALA A 138 -3.00 -12.62 -7.11
N ARG A 139 -2.06 -12.62 -6.16
CA ARG A 139 -0.72 -13.20 -6.33
C ARG A 139 -0.17 -13.81 -5.04
N THR A 140 0.83 -14.67 -5.18
CA THR A 140 1.53 -15.31 -4.06
C THR A 140 2.90 -14.69 -3.87
N GLU A 141 2.95 -13.64 -3.05
CA GLU A 141 4.17 -12.92 -2.67
C GLU A 141 4.31 -12.90 -1.14
N THR A 142 5.37 -13.51 -0.60
CA THR A 142 5.58 -13.59 0.87
C THR A 142 5.56 -12.21 1.53
N ARG A 143 6.01 -11.16 0.83
CA ARG A 143 5.97 -9.77 1.32
C ARG A 143 4.56 -9.24 1.59
N ASP A 144 3.59 -9.59 0.74
CA ASP A 144 2.21 -9.13 0.90
C ASP A 144 1.54 -9.82 2.09
N TYR A 145 1.92 -11.07 2.35
CA TYR A 145 1.50 -11.82 3.54
C TYR A 145 2.06 -11.23 4.83
N VAL A 146 3.37 -10.94 4.87
CA VAL A 146 4.00 -10.30 6.04
C VAL A 146 3.38 -8.93 6.30
N ASP A 147 3.20 -8.12 5.25
CA ASP A 147 2.62 -6.78 5.36
C ASP A 147 1.18 -6.83 5.89
N ILE A 148 0.33 -7.76 5.41
CA ILE A 148 -1.08 -7.81 5.86
C ILE A 148 -1.19 -8.23 7.33
N VAL A 149 -0.34 -9.15 7.79
CA VAL A 149 -0.31 -9.57 9.21
C VAL A 149 0.15 -8.41 10.10
N GLU A 150 1.15 -7.63 9.66
CA GLU A 150 1.57 -6.44 10.42
C GLU A 150 0.49 -5.37 10.43
N LEU A 151 -0.13 -5.08 9.28
CA LEU A 151 -1.20 -4.10 9.14
C LEU A 151 -2.40 -4.43 10.03
N HIS A 152 -2.70 -5.72 10.23
CA HIS A 152 -3.80 -6.15 11.07
C HIS A 152 -3.71 -5.65 12.52
N ARG A 153 -2.49 -5.41 13.01
CA ARG A 153 -2.26 -4.86 14.35
C ARG A 153 -2.73 -3.41 14.50
N THR A 154 -2.86 -2.70 13.39
CA THR A 154 -3.33 -1.30 13.36
C THR A 154 -4.76 -1.20 12.85
N TYR A 155 -5.10 -1.99 11.82
CA TYR A 155 -6.42 -1.98 11.18
C TYR A 155 -6.98 -3.41 11.16
N PRO A 156 -8.15 -3.69 11.78
CA PRO A 156 -8.74 -5.02 11.74
C PRO A 156 -8.86 -5.55 10.31
N LEU A 157 -8.57 -6.84 10.09
CA LEU A 157 -8.57 -7.41 8.74
C LEU A 157 -9.96 -7.33 8.11
N ALA A 158 -11.02 -7.48 8.92
CA ALA A 158 -12.40 -7.25 8.48
C ALA A 158 -12.59 -5.85 7.90
N ALA A 159 -12.05 -4.80 8.56
CA ALA A 159 -12.13 -3.43 8.08
C ALA A 159 -11.35 -3.23 6.76
N ILE A 160 -10.16 -3.82 6.65
CA ILE A 160 -9.36 -3.77 5.42
C ILE A 160 -10.11 -4.44 4.26
N CYS A 161 -10.59 -5.67 4.47
CA CYS A 161 -11.31 -6.43 3.43
C CYS A 161 -12.61 -5.73 3.02
N TRP A 162 -13.36 -5.19 3.98
CA TRP A 162 -14.59 -4.46 3.70
C TRP A 162 -14.35 -3.22 2.85
N ALA A 163 -13.34 -2.43 3.19
CA ALA A 163 -12.97 -1.22 2.47
C ALA A 163 -12.35 -1.52 1.10
N ALA A 164 -11.53 -2.55 0.96
CA ALA A 164 -10.84 -2.89 -0.29
C ALA A 164 -11.81 -3.12 -1.47
N CYS A 165 -13.00 -3.64 -1.22
CA CYS A 165 -14.06 -3.80 -2.22
C CYS A 165 -14.55 -2.47 -2.82
N GLY A 166 -14.25 -1.33 -2.19
CA GLY A 166 -14.56 -0.01 -2.74
C GLY A 166 -13.62 0.39 -3.88
N LYS A 167 -12.43 -0.21 -3.94
CA LYS A 167 -11.46 -0.01 -5.01
C LYS A 167 -11.57 -1.07 -6.11
N ASP A 168 -12.06 -2.26 -5.77
CA ASP A 168 -12.38 -3.31 -6.72
C ASP A 168 -13.80 -3.87 -6.46
N PRO A 169 -14.82 -3.34 -7.17
CA PRO A 169 -16.20 -3.74 -6.97
C PRO A 169 -16.50 -5.17 -7.47
N GLY A 170 -15.53 -5.87 -8.06
CA GLY A 170 -15.66 -7.29 -8.41
C GLY A 170 -15.67 -8.23 -7.20
N PHE A 171 -15.31 -7.74 -6.01
CA PHE A 171 -15.27 -8.51 -4.77
C PHE A 171 -16.39 -8.17 -3.79
N THR A 172 -16.79 -9.18 -3.01
CA THR A 172 -17.39 -8.98 -1.69
C THR A 172 -16.31 -9.20 -0.63
N PRO A 173 -16.48 -8.71 0.62
CA PRO A 173 -15.44 -8.82 1.63
C PRO A 173 -15.07 -10.29 1.93
N LEU A 174 -16.08 -11.17 1.97
CA LEU A 174 -15.88 -12.62 2.14
C LEU A 174 -15.21 -13.27 0.93
N SER A 175 -15.56 -12.89 -0.31
CA SER A 175 -14.92 -13.46 -1.51
C SER A 175 -13.47 -13.01 -1.66
N LEU A 176 -13.16 -11.76 -1.28
CA LEU A 176 -11.80 -11.24 -1.21
C LEU A 176 -10.96 -12.03 -0.20
N LEU A 177 -11.45 -12.17 1.04
CA LEU A 177 -10.77 -12.92 2.10
C LEU A 177 -10.53 -14.37 1.69
N LYS A 178 -11.51 -15.01 1.02
CA LYS A 178 -11.35 -16.37 0.48
C LYS A 178 -10.20 -16.45 -0.52
N MET A 179 -10.03 -15.47 -1.41
CA MET A 179 -8.90 -15.41 -2.32
C MET A 179 -7.59 -15.17 -1.60
N MET A 180 -7.56 -14.27 -0.60
CA MET A 180 -6.37 -14.06 0.24
C MET A 180 -5.96 -15.34 0.98
N LYS A 181 -6.90 -16.12 1.54
CA LYS A 181 -6.62 -17.43 2.16
C LYS A 181 -6.02 -18.42 1.15
N ARG A 182 -6.43 -18.37 -0.12
CA ARG A 182 -5.92 -19.25 -1.19
C ARG A 182 -4.50 -18.91 -1.62
N PHE A 183 -4.21 -17.63 -1.82
CA PHE A 183 -2.92 -17.15 -2.33
C PHE A 183 -1.90 -16.82 -1.23
N GLY A 184 -2.37 -16.66 0.01
CA GLY A 184 -1.57 -16.40 1.20
C GLY A 184 -0.72 -17.60 1.61
N ARG A 185 0.45 -17.72 0.99
CA ARG A 185 1.45 -18.74 1.28
C ARG A 185 2.72 -18.06 1.76
N ILE A 186 3.32 -18.63 2.81
CA ILE A 186 4.66 -18.27 3.26
C ILE A 186 5.61 -19.30 2.65
N ASP A 187 6.61 -18.81 1.94
CA ASP A 187 7.80 -19.58 1.62
C ASP A 187 8.92 -19.17 2.59
N PRO A 188 9.37 -20.06 3.50
CA PRO A 188 10.44 -19.76 4.44
C PRO A 188 11.73 -19.26 3.76
N GLY A 189 12.09 -19.78 2.58
CA GLY A 189 13.27 -19.34 1.84
C GLY A 189 13.17 -17.87 1.38
N ARG A 190 11.95 -17.40 1.10
CA ARG A 190 11.68 -16.01 0.69
C ARG A 190 11.70 -15.02 1.87
N LEU A 191 11.63 -15.48 3.12
CA LEU A 191 11.69 -14.59 4.28
C LEU A 191 13.09 -13.98 4.46
N GLU A 192 14.13 -14.75 4.15
CA GLU A 192 15.51 -14.25 4.12
C GLU A 192 15.72 -13.24 3.00
N GLU A 193 15.14 -13.48 1.81
CA GLU A 193 15.26 -12.57 0.65
C GLU A 193 14.63 -11.20 0.89
N ILE A 194 13.48 -11.14 1.57
CA ILE A 194 12.86 -9.87 1.95
C ILE A 194 13.52 -9.23 3.17
N GLN A 195 14.61 -9.84 3.66
CA GLN A 195 15.35 -9.44 4.86
C GLN A 195 14.39 -9.16 6.01
N ALA A 196 13.43 -10.06 6.21
CA ALA A 196 12.54 -9.99 7.34
C ALA A 196 13.38 -9.92 8.63
N ARG A 197 12.86 -9.24 9.67
CA ARG A 197 13.33 -9.49 11.04
C ARG A 197 13.24 -10.99 11.33
N ALA A 198 13.79 -11.45 12.45
CA ALA A 198 13.61 -12.83 12.90
C ALA A 198 12.12 -13.14 13.14
N ILE A 199 11.37 -13.34 12.06
CA ILE A 199 9.96 -13.65 11.98
C ILE A 199 9.91 -15.16 12.00
N ASP A 200 9.31 -15.71 13.05
CA ASP A 200 8.99 -17.13 13.11
C ASP A 200 7.88 -17.43 12.07
N PRO A 201 8.15 -18.25 11.04
CA PRO A 201 7.16 -18.60 10.03
C PRO A 201 5.93 -19.31 10.62
N VAL A 202 6.12 -20.05 11.71
CA VAL A 202 5.04 -20.76 12.40
C VAL A 202 4.14 -19.76 13.12
N ALA A 203 4.73 -18.86 13.91
CA ALA A 203 3.97 -17.78 14.56
C ALA A 203 3.23 -16.91 13.54
N LEU A 204 3.88 -16.57 12.40
CA LEU A 204 3.25 -15.78 11.34
C LEU A 204 2.05 -16.52 10.72
N LYS A 205 2.19 -17.83 10.47
CA LYS A 205 1.09 -18.66 9.95
C LYS A 205 -0.06 -18.78 10.94
N THR A 206 0.24 -18.98 12.23
CA THR A 206 -0.77 -19.04 13.30
C THR A 206 -1.53 -17.72 13.41
N ALA A 207 -0.80 -16.59 13.42
CA ALA A 207 -1.41 -15.27 13.46
C ALA A 207 -2.35 -15.04 12.28
N TRP A 208 -1.93 -15.40 11.07
CA TRP A 208 -2.78 -15.34 9.88
C TRP A 208 -4.05 -16.17 9.99
N ILE A 209 -3.95 -17.44 10.43
CA ILE A 209 -5.11 -18.31 10.57
C ILE A 209 -6.11 -17.64 11.52
N GLN A 210 -5.65 -17.23 12.71
CA GLN A 210 -6.48 -16.58 13.72
C GLN A 210 -7.16 -15.31 13.19
N MET A 211 -6.38 -14.34 12.66
CA MET A 211 -6.96 -13.09 12.15
C MET A 211 -7.91 -13.29 10.98
N SER A 212 -7.65 -14.31 10.15
CA SER A 212 -8.47 -14.60 8.97
C SER A 212 -9.78 -15.31 9.33
N ASP A 213 -9.81 -16.10 10.40
CA ASP A 213 -11.03 -16.73 10.90
C ASP A 213 -11.87 -15.72 11.70
N GLU A 214 -11.21 -14.86 12.49
CA GLU A 214 -11.85 -13.73 13.18
C GLU A 214 -12.52 -12.77 12.18
N ALA A 215 -11.79 -12.36 11.14
CA ALA A 215 -12.33 -11.46 10.13
C ALA A 215 -13.52 -12.06 9.37
N GLU A 216 -13.47 -13.37 9.07
CA GLU A 216 -14.58 -14.07 8.43
C GLU A 216 -15.83 -14.07 9.32
N ALA A 217 -15.68 -14.36 10.61
CA ALA A 217 -16.78 -14.33 11.57
C ALA A 217 -17.36 -12.91 11.74
N GLN A 218 -16.49 -11.90 11.91
CA GLN A 218 -16.88 -10.50 12.03
C GLN A 218 -17.66 -10.00 10.81
N MET A 219 -17.16 -10.27 9.60
CA MET A 219 -17.82 -9.83 8.36
C MET A 219 -19.14 -10.57 8.12
N THR A 220 -19.21 -11.86 8.46
CA THR A 220 -20.45 -12.65 8.34
C THR A 220 -21.51 -12.11 9.29
N CYS A 221 -21.17 -11.91 10.56
CA CYS A 221 -22.07 -11.34 11.56
C CYS A 221 -22.57 -9.95 11.14
N LEU A 222 -21.68 -9.08 10.66
CA LEU A 222 -22.06 -7.74 10.20
C LEU A 222 -23.00 -7.79 8.98
N ALA A 223 -22.74 -8.69 8.02
CA ALA A 223 -23.59 -8.85 6.85
C ALA A 223 -24.98 -9.40 7.19
N ASP A 224 -25.09 -10.29 8.19
CA ASP A 224 -26.36 -10.83 8.68
C ASP A 224 -27.17 -9.78 9.46
N GLU A 225 -26.51 -9.00 10.32
CA GLU A 225 -27.17 -7.97 11.14
C GLU A 225 -27.54 -6.71 10.36
N ARG A 226 -26.74 -6.35 9.36
CA ARG A 226 -26.88 -5.11 8.57
C ARG A 226 -26.74 -5.40 7.08
N PRO A 227 -27.70 -6.12 6.46
CA PRO A 227 -27.63 -6.51 5.04
C PRO A 227 -27.59 -5.30 4.09
N ASP A 228 -28.13 -4.15 4.50
CA ASP A 228 -28.15 -2.92 3.72
C ASP A 228 -26.89 -2.04 3.91
N LEU A 229 -25.93 -2.48 4.74
CA LEU A 229 -24.68 -1.74 4.94
C LEU A 229 -23.85 -1.75 3.65
N PRO A 230 -23.44 -0.58 3.12
CA PRO A 230 -22.67 -0.55 1.88
C PRO A 230 -21.31 -1.25 2.06
N ILE A 231 -20.98 -2.09 1.08
CA ILE A 231 -19.65 -2.68 0.93
C ILE A 231 -18.71 -1.64 0.30
N GLY A 232 -17.41 -1.74 0.59
CA GLY A 232 -16.41 -0.87 -0.03
C GLY A 232 -16.27 0.50 0.66
N VAL A 233 -16.70 0.59 1.92
CA VAL A 233 -16.52 1.76 2.78
C VAL A 233 -15.56 1.45 3.92
N ALA A 234 -14.85 2.46 4.40
CA ALA A 234 -14.14 2.41 5.67
C ALA A 234 -15.05 2.88 6.80
N PHE A 235 -14.64 2.61 8.04
CA PHE A 235 -15.35 3.06 9.24
C PHE A 235 -14.42 3.94 10.07
N VAL A 236 -14.87 5.15 10.40
CA VAL A 236 -14.04 6.16 11.08
C VAL A 236 -14.79 6.82 12.23
N ASP A 237 -14.06 7.19 13.27
CA ASP A 237 -14.61 8.02 14.35
C ASP A 237 -14.63 9.51 13.98
N GLU A 238 -15.03 10.36 14.93
CA GLU A 238 -15.08 11.82 14.72
C GLU A 238 -13.70 12.47 14.52
N ALA A 239 -12.63 11.82 15.00
CA ALA A 239 -11.25 12.26 14.79
C ALA A 239 -10.66 11.72 13.46
N GLY A 240 -11.42 10.92 12.72
CA GLY A 240 -10.96 10.26 11.50
C GLY A 240 -10.10 9.01 11.75
N CYS A 241 -10.07 8.50 12.99
CA CYS A 241 -9.40 7.25 13.30
C CYS A 241 -10.22 6.07 12.77
N LEU A 242 -9.54 5.14 12.10
CA LEU A 242 -10.15 3.96 11.51
C LEU A 242 -10.48 2.90 12.57
N GLY A 243 -11.55 2.15 12.34
CA GLY A 243 -11.93 1.02 13.19
C GLY A 243 -12.84 0.02 12.47
N TRP A 244 -13.43 -0.87 13.25
CA TRP A 244 -14.42 -1.83 12.79
C TRP A 244 -15.79 -1.54 13.40
N ILE A 245 -16.82 -1.35 12.57
CA ILE A 245 -18.15 -0.94 13.03
C ILE A 245 -18.85 -2.01 13.89
N GLY A 246 -18.45 -3.28 13.75
CA GLY A 246 -18.93 -4.37 14.60
C GLY A 246 -18.48 -4.21 16.06
N ASP A 247 -17.30 -3.63 16.28
CA ASP A 247 -16.75 -3.40 17.63
C ASP A 247 -17.19 -2.05 18.21
N ASN A 248 -17.35 -1.04 17.34
CA ASN A 248 -17.78 0.30 17.71
C ASN A 248 -18.89 0.80 16.78
N PRO A 249 -20.16 0.73 17.22
CA PRO A 249 -21.31 1.19 16.44
C PRO A 249 -21.35 2.71 16.20
N SER A 250 -20.56 3.50 16.92
CA SER A 250 -20.49 4.96 16.75
C SER A 250 -19.66 5.40 15.54
N LEU A 251 -18.92 4.48 14.93
CA LEU A 251 -18.14 4.76 13.73
C LEU A 251 -19.06 5.11 12.55
N ARG A 252 -18.61 6.06 11.74
CA ARG A 252 -19.32 6.58 10.58
C ARG A 252 -18.75 5.94 9.31
N LEU A 253 -19.60 5.85 8.29
CA LEU A 253 -19.20 5.37 6.97
C LEU A 253 -18.30 6.39 6.30
N HIS A 254 -17.20 5.92 5.71
CA HIS A 254 -16.26 6.73 4.96
C HIS A 254 -16.00 6.08 3.60
N ALA A 255 -16.66 6.60 2.56
CA ALA A 255 -16.52 6.08 1.21
C ALA A 255 -15.22 6.60 0.55
N PRO A 256 -14.59 5.80 -0.33
CA PRO A 256 -13.50 6.30 -1.15
C PRO A 256 -14.02 7.36 -2.13
N THR A 257 -13.18 8.36 -2.43
CA THR A 257 -13.50 9.44 -3.36
C THR A 257 -12.35 9.65 -4.33
N SER A 258 -12.61 10.40 -5.42
CA SER A 258 -11.51 10.95 -6.21
C SER A 258 -10.64 11.81 -5.30
N ARG A 259 -9.34 11.50 -5.29
CA ARG A 259 -8.29 12.06 -4.44
C ARG A 259 -8.41 11.82 -2.93
N GLY A 260 -9.42 11.07 -2.49
CA GLY A 260 -9.72 10.85 -1.08
C GLY A 260 -10.15 12.13 -0.38
N CYS A 261 -10.70 11.97 0.83
CA CYS A 261 -11.04 13.10 1.68
C CYS A 261 -10.88 12.73 3.15
N TRP A 262 -10.62 13.73 3.98
CA TRP A 262 -10.78 13.55 5.41
C TRP A 262 -12.28 13.57 5.75
N PRO A 263 -12.72 12.79 6.74
CA PRO A 263 -14.12 12.80 7.18
C PRO A 263 -14.55 14.23 7.50
N LYS A 264 -15.55 14.75 6.77
CA LYS A 264 -16.08 16.09 7.04
C LYS A 264 -17.03 16.03 8.23
N ILE A 265 -16.66 16.73 9.30
CA ILE A 265 -17.58 17.04 10.40
C ILE A 265 -18.56 18.08 9.87
N HIS A 266 -19.79 17.69 9.54
CA HIS A 266 -20.88 18.65 9.52
C HIS A 266 -21.17 19.01 10.97
N GLY A 267 -20.52 20.07 11.47
CA GLY A 267 -21.03 20.77 12.63
C GLY A 267 -22.39 21.32 12.23
N LEU A 268 -23.45 20.90 12.93
CA LEU A 268 -24.64 21.72 12.98
C LEU A 268 -24.19 23.01 13.67
N GLU A 269 -23.93 24.07 12.90
CA GLU A 269 -23.84 25.40 13.48
C GLU A 269 -25.20 25.69 14.16
N PRO A 270 -25.18 26.27 15.38
CA PRO A 270 -26.40 26.53 16.16
C PRO A 270 -27.35 27.53 15.50
#